data_AF-A0A7V9ZRR9-F1
#
_entry.id   AF-A0A7V9ZRR9-F1
#
_cell.length_a   1.000
_cell.length_b   1.000
_cell.length_c   1.000
_cell.angle_alpha   90.00
_cell.angle_beta   90.00
_cell.angle_gamma   90.00
#
_symmetry.space_group_name_H-M   'P 1'
#
loop_
_entity.id
_entity.type
_entity.pdbx_description
1 polymer ?
#
loop_
_entity_poly.entity_id
_entity_poly.type
_entity_poly.pdbx_seq_one_letter_code
_entity_poly.pdbx_strand_id
1 'polypeptide(L)' 'MSSPTLIERLIAGESRAVARAISKVEDGTSDAAELMKAVFPRTGRGTIIGITGAPGAGKSSLVDKLALHYRRQKERV' A
#
# COMPACT_ATOMS: atom_id res chain seq x y z
N MET A 1 -15.10 -19.16 17.77
CA MET A 1 -14.61 -18.82 16.42
C MET A 1 -13.36 -17.98 16.60
N SER A 2 -12.23 -18.35 15.99
CA SER A 2 -10.98 -17.57 16.11
C SER A 2 -11.12 -16.27 15.32
N SER A 3 -10.62 -15.16 15.87
CA SER A 3 -10.57 -13.88 15.17
C SER A 3 -9.61 -13.96 13.97
N PRO A 4 -9.94 -13.34 12.82
CA PRO A 4 -9.08 -13.38 11.64
C PRO A 4 -7.72 -12.73 11.93
N THR A 5 -6.67 -13.39 11.43
CA THR A 5 -5.27 -12.99 11.58
C THR A 5 -4.97 -11.69 10.85
N LEU A 6 -3.86 -11.04 11.19
CA LEU A 6 -3.42 -9.82 10.49
C LEU A 6 -3.24 -10.05 8.97
N ILE A 7 -2.70 -11.21 8.57
CA ILE A 7 -2.46 -11.56 7.17
C ILE A 7 -3.78 -11.72 6.41
N GLU A 8 -4.77 -12.39 6.99
CA GLU A 8 -6.09 -12.57 6.36
C GLU A 8 -6.77 -11.22 6.11
N ARG A 9 -6.75 -10.34 7.13
CA ARG A 9 -7.32 -8.99 7.05
C ARG A 9 -6.57 -8.09 6.07
N LEU A 10 -5.25 -8.22 6.00
CA LEU A 10 -4.40 -7.54 5.03
C LEU A 10 -4.74 -7.96 3.60
N ILE A 11 -4.86 -9.27 3.37
CA ILE A 11 -5.23 -9.85 2.07
C ILE A 11 -6.65 -9.44 1.65
N ALA A 12 -7.56 -9.29 2.61
CA ALA A 12 -8.91 -8.77 2.39
C ALA A 12 -8.94 -7.26 2.07
N GLY A 13 -7.79 -6.56 2.16
CA GLY A 13 -7.69 -5.14 1.84
C GLY A 13 -8.19 -4.20 2.94
N GLU A 14 -8.26 -4.66 4.19
CA GLU A 14 -8.66 -3.80 5.30
C GLU A 14 -7.61 -2.71 5.59
N SER A 15 -7.98 -1.44 5.45
CA SER A 15 -7.04 -0.31 5.57
C SER A 15 -6.24 -0.29 6.88
N ARG A 16 -6.86 -0.69 8.01
CA ARG A 16 -6.15 -0.76 9.31
C ARG A 16 -5.13 -1.90 9.35
N ALA A 17 -5.43 -3.03 8.70
CA ALA A 17 -4.50 -4.14 8.61
C ALA A 17 -3.31 -3.80 7.70
N VAL A 18 -3.57 -3.11 6.58
CA VAL A 18 -2.53 -2.54 5.70
C VAL A 18 -1.62 -1.59 6.47
N ALA A 19 -2.18 -0.59 7.14
CA ALA A 19 -1.38 0.37 7.93
C ALA A 19 -0.51 -0.32 8.99
N ARG A 20 -1.08 -1.28 9.73
CA ARG A 20 -0.35 -2.05 10.75
C ARG A 20 0.76 -2.92 10.15
N ALA A 21 0.54 -3.51 8.97
CA ALA A 21 1.54 -4.27 8.26
C ALA A 21 2.72 -3.39 7.80
N ILE A 22 2.43 -2.19 7.29
CA ILE A 22 3.46 -1.20 6.91
C ILE A 22 4.31 -0.85 8.13
N SER A 23 3.68 -0.44 9.23
CA SER A 23 4.42 -0.08 10.46
C SER A 23 5.31 -1.22 10.96
N LYS A 24 4.83 -2.47 10.99
CA LYS A 24 5.65 -3.62 11.40
C LYS A 24 6.90 -3.80 10.55
N VAL A 25 6.77 -3.60 9.24
CA VAL A 25 7.90 -3.71 8.30
C VAL A 25 8.89 -2.55 8.49
N GLU A 26 8.40 -1.32 8.66
CA GLU A 26 9.23 -0.13 8.90
C GLU A 26 9.94 -0.19 10.27
N ASP A 27 9.26 -0.68 11.30
CA ASP A 27 9.81 -0.85 12.66
C ASP A 27 10.76 -2.05 12.79
N GLY A 28 10.83 -2.91 11.76
CA GLY A 28 11.69 -4.10 11.76
C GLY A 28 11.32 -5.13 12.82
N THR A 29 10.02 -5.34 13.06
CA THR A 29 9.55 -6.31 14.06
C THR A 29 10.02 -7.73 13.72
N SER A 30 10.12 -8.60 14.73
CA SER A 30 10.60 -9.99 14.56
C SER A 30 9.79 -10.79 13.53
N ASP A 31 8.51 -10.48 13.35
CA ASP A 31 7.60 -11.12 12.40
C ASP A 31 7.53 -10.43 11.03
N ALA A 32 8.27 -9.34 10.80
CA ALA A 32 8.25 -8.59 9.54
C ALA A 32 8.67 -9.45 8.34
N ALA A 33 9.69 -10.31 8.51
CA ALA A 33 10.18 -11.18 7.46
C ALA A 33 9.13 -12.24 7.04
N GLU A 34 8.40 -12.81 8.00
CA GLU A 34 7.32 -13.76 7.73
C GLU A 34 6.13 -13.09 7.05
N LEU A 35 5.78 -11.88 7.51
CA LEU A 35 4.73 -11.07 6.91
C LEU A 35 5.06 -10.76 5.43
N MET A 36 6.28 -10.32 5.14
CA MET A 36 6.73 -10.03 3.78
C MET A 36 6.71 -11.29 2.89
N LYS A 37 7.18 -12.44 3.39
CA LYS A 37 7.12 -13.72 2.66
C LYS A 37 5.69 -14.13 2.33
N ALA A 38 4.75 -13.95 3.25
CA ALA A 38 3.34 -14.29 3.03
C ALA A 38 2.67 -13.39 1.99
N VAL A 39 3.05 -12.11 1.93
CA VAL A 39 2.47 -11.14 0.99
C VAL A 39 3.10 -11.22 -0.40
N PHE A 40 4.39 -11.55 -0.50
CA PHE A 40 5.17 -11.50 -1.75
C PHE A 40 4.49 -12.18 -2.97
N PRO A 41 3.91 -13.39 -2.87
CA PRO A 41 3.24 -14.06 -4.01
C PRO A 41 2.01 -13.31 -4.56
N ARG A 42 1.50 -12.31 -3.84
CA ARG A 42 0.30 -11.53 -4.19
C ARG A 42 0.65 -10.15 -4.77
N THR A 43 1.93 -9.80 -4.83
CA THR A 43 2.45 -8.51 -5.32
C THR A 43 2.62 -8.49 -6.85
N GLY A 44 3.12 -7.37 -7.40
CA GLY A 44 3.44 -7.25 -8.84
C GLY A 44 2.24 -6.97 -9.76
N ARG A 45 1.04 -6.75 -9.21
CA ARG A 45 -0.19 -6.50 -9.98
C ARG A 45 -0.58 -5.02 -10.11
N GLY A 46 0.17 -4.13 -9.45
CA GLY A 46 -0.08 -2.69 -9.48
C GLY A 46 0.94 -1.99 -10.37
N THR A 47 0.50 -0.94 -11.07
CA THR A 47 1.37 -0.06 -11.84
C THR A 47 2.12 0.87 -10.89
N ILE A 48 3.45 0.95 -10.99
CA ILE A 48 4.30 1.81 -10.17
C ILE A 48 4.79 2.98 -11.01
N ILE A 49 4.48 4.21 -10.59
CA ILE A 49 4.86 5.44 -11.28
C ILE A 49 5.67 6.32 -10.31
N GLY A 50 6.92 6.59 -10.64
CA GLY A 50 7.78 7.53 -9.89
C GLY A 50 7.57 8.96 -10.37
N ILE A 51 7.34 9.89 -9.44
CA ILE A 51 7.14 11.32 -9.73
C ILE A 51 8.22 12.13 -8.99
N THR A 52 8.99 12.92 -9.72
CA THR A 52 10.08 13.77 -9.19
C THR A 52 10.04 15.18 -9.77
N GLY A 53 10.80 16.10 -9.19
CA GLY A 53 10.85 17.51 -9.57
C GLY A 53 11.26 18.41 -8.40
N ALA A 54 11.71 19.62 -8.70
CA ALA A 54 12.17 20.59 -7.70
C ALA A 54 11.06 21.00 -6.70
N PRO A 55 11.40 21.51 -5.50
CA PRO A 55 10.43 22.15 -4.61
C PRO A 55 9.64 23.23 -5.35
N GLY A 56 8.32 23.32 -5.12
CA GLY A 56 7.46 24.29 -5.80
C GLY A 56 7.03 23.92 -7.24
N ALA A 57 7.56 22.85 -7.85
CA ALA A 57 7.22 22.45 -9.24
C ALA A 57 5.77 21.91 -9.44
N GLY A 58 4.90 22.01 -8.44
CA GLY A 58 3.51 21.55 -8.53
C GLY A 58 3.30 20.03 -8.42
N LYS A 59 4.30 19.27 -7.96
CA LYS A 59 4.23 17.80 -7.83
C LYS A 59 3.00 17.31 -7.06
N SER A 60 2.71 17.88 -5.88
CA SER A 60 1.56 17.46 -5.08
C SER A 60 0.24 17.71 -5.79
N SER A 61 0.12 18.85 -6.49
CA SER A 61 -1.06 19.16 -7.30
C SER A 61 -1.23 18.20 -8.48
N LEU A 62 -0.13 17.75 -9.08
CA LEU A 62 -0.16 16.74 -10.14
C LEU A 62 -0.57 15.37 -9.59
N VAL A 63 0.05 14.92 -8.49
CA VAL A 63 -0.25 13.64 -7.83
C VAL A 63 -1.72 13.56 -7.42
N ASP A 64 -2.26 14.62 -6.81
CA ASP A 64 -3.67 14.70 -6.41
C ASP A 64 -4.62 14.56 -7.61
N LYS A 65 -4.38 15.32 -8.68
CA LYS A 65 -5.18 15.23 -9.91
C LYS A 65 -5.06 13.87 -10.61
N LEU A 66 -3.88 13.27 -10.60
CA LEU A 66 -3.63 11.94 -11.18
C LEU A 66 -4.38 10.85 -10.39
N ALA A 67 -4.36 10.92 -9.06
CA ALA A 67 -5.13 10.01 -8.21
C ALA A 67 -6.64 10.14 -8.49
N LEU A 68 -7.16 11.37 -8.58
CA LEU A 68 -8.55 11.62 -8.94
C LEU A 68 -8.92 11.07 -10.33
N HIS A 69 -8.01 11.18 -11.30
CA HIS A 69 -8.20 10.65 -12.65
C HIS A 69 -8.38 9.13 -12.64
N TYR A 70 -7.45 8.39 -12.03
CA TYR A 70 -7.51 6.93 -11.94
C TYR A 70 -8.72 6.44 -11.12
N ARG A 71 -9.07 7.12 -10.02
CA ARG A 71 -10.29 6.81 -9.27
C ARG A 71 -11.57 6.98 -10.09
N ARG A 72 -11.62 7.99 -10.98
CA ARG A 72 -12.76 8.15 -11.92
C ARG A 72 -12.86 7.01 -12.94
N GLN A 73 -11.74 6.38 -13.27
CA GLN A 73 -11.68 5.17 -14.09
C GLN A 73 -11.96 3.89 -13.29
N LYS A 74 -12.35 4.02 -12.01
CA LYS A 74 -12.60 2.91 -11.06
C LYS A 74 -11.34 2.10 -10.74
N GLU A 75 -10.16 2.66 -10.95
CA GLU A 75 -8.93 2.08 -10.45
C GLU A 75 -8.74 2.35 -8.95
N ARG A 76 -8.01 1.47 -8.28
CA ARG A 76 -7.61 1.63 -6.88
C ARG A 76 -6.24 2.31 -6.84
N VAL A 77 -6.22 3.53 -6.32
CA VAL A 77 -5.02 4.34 -6.05
C VAL A 77 -4.72 4.32 -4.56
#